data_AF-A0A1H6JIY8-F1
#
_entry.id   AF-A0A1H6JIY8-F1
#
_cell.length_a   1.000
_cell.length_b   1.000
_cell.length_c   1.000
_cell.angle_alpha   90.00
_cell.angle_beta   90.00
_cell.angle_gamma   90.00
#
_symmetry.space_group_name_H-M   'P 1'
#
loop_
_entity.id
_entity.type
_entity.pdbx_description
1 polymer ?
#
loop_
_entity_poly.entity_id
_entity_poly.type
_entity_poly.pdbx_seq_one_letter_code
_entity_poly.pdbx_strand_id
1 'polypeptide(L)'
;MGFDFSIQARIKDKLTGEVVSGSYSGYKEICYWGSRMFLDHRATIIEICNKYSDYQYSVESDPVIVSRSALREICAYIFRRCCISDNELINENDWQWRECYEITNIDMAIKLHDFLVSLDYIEFKNTDTGLAGQFISDPQKRVLFEQNPQNYEWEFRIDNHYSGDVIFTTPK
;
A
#
# COMPACT_ATOMS: atom_id res chain seq x y z
N MET A 1 -1.06 12.23 -16.55
CA MET A 1 -0.15 12.01 -15.40
C MET A 1 -0.84 11.01 -14.50
N GLY A 2 -0.26 9.83 -14.29
CA GLY A 2 -0.77 8.88 -13.31
C GLY A 2 -0.21 9.20 -11.92
N PHE A 3 -0.98 8.93 -10.87
CA PHE A 3 -0.50 8.99 -9.49
C PHE A 3 0.08 7.65 -9.06
N ASP A 4 1.41 7.54 -9.08
CA ASP A 4 2.08 6.45 -8.41
C ASP A 4 1.82 6.59 -6.91
N PHE A 5 1.62 5.48 -6.20
CA PHE A 5 1.33 5.54 -4.77
C PHE A 5 1.92 4.35 -4.03
N SER A 6 2.18 4.54 -2.74
CA SER A 6 2.56 3.46 -1.84
C SER A 6 1.51 3.29 -0.75
N ILE A 7 1.25 2.04 -0.39
CA ILE A 7 0.49 1.70 0.81
C ILE A 7 1.52 1.46 1.91
N GLN A 8 1.37 2.19 3.01
CA GLN A 8 2.30 2.16 4.12
C GLN A 8 1.57 1.84 5.42
N ALA A 9 2.29 1.20 6.33
CA ALA A 9 1.82 0.89 7.67
C ALA A 9 2.78 1.40 8.73
N ARG A 10 2.23 1.77 9.89
CA ARG A 10 2.99 1.89 11.13
C ARG A 10 2.31 1.10 12.25
N ILE A 11 3.10 0.77 13.26
CA ILE A 11 2.69 0.02 14.43
C ILE A 11 2.81 0.93 15.65
N LYS A 12 1.76 0.97 16.47
CA LYS A 12 1.72 1.70 17.74
C LYS A 12 1.38 0.75 18.88
N ASP A 13 2.00 0.97 20.03
CA ASP A 13 1.54 0.35 21.28
C ASP A 13 0.19 0.95 21.68
N LYS A 14 -0.82 0.12 21.95
CA LYS A 14 -2.18 0.58 22.27
C LYS A 14 -2.27 1.29 23.62
N LEU A 15 -1.40 0.95 24.57
CA LEU A 15 -1.42 1.50 25.92
C LEU A 15 -0.70 2.85 25.97
N THR A 16 0.49 2.92 25.36
CA THR A 16 1.34 4.12 25.45
C THR A 16 1.14 5.06 24.26
N GLY A 17 0.56 4.57 23.17
CA GLY A 17 0.47 5.29 21.89
C GLY A 17 1.82 5.42 21.16
N GLU A 18 2.89 4.83 21.72
CA GLU A 18 4.23 4.93 21.17
C GLU A 18 4.33 4.21 19.83
N VAL A 19 4.93 4.87 18.83
CA VAL A 19 5.23 4.26 17.54
C VAL A 19 6.45 3.34 17.69
N VAL A 20 6.30 2.08 17.33
CA VAL A 20 7.35 1.05 17.47
C VAL A 20 7.97 0.62 16.14
N SER A 21 7.35 0.96 15.01
CA SER A 21 7.86 0.65 13.68
C SER A 21 8.68 1.79 13.07
N GLY A 22 9.56 1.45 12.11
CA GLY A 22 10.23 2.40 11.22
C GLY A 22 11.14 3.43 11.90
N SER A 23 11.45 4.51 11.18
CA SER A 23 12.13 5.71 11.70
C SER A 23 11.23 6.94 11.48
N TYR A 24 11.46 8.01 12.26
CA TYR A 24 10.66 9.25 12.20
C TYR A 24 9.15 9.06 12.45
N SER A 25 8.32 9.13 11.41
CA SER A 25 6.85 8.96 11.50
C SER A 25 6.43 7.50 11.73
N GLY A 26 7.38 6.58 11.54
CA GLY A 26 7.28 5.14 11.75
C GLY A 26 6.52 4.39 10.67
N TYR A 27 6.07 5.07 9.62
CA TYR A 27 5.48 4.43 8.45
C TYR A 27 6.55 3.72 7.61
N LYS A 28 6.22 2.50 7.20
CA LYS A 28 7.01 1.68 6.30
C LYS A 28 6.13 1.18 5.17
N GLU A 29 6.68 1.17 3.96
CA GLU A 29 6.00 0.66 2.77
C GLU A 29 5.68 -0.83 2.91
N ILE A 30 4.43 -1.17 2.63
CA ILE A 30 3.98 -2.56 2.42
C ILE A 30 4.17 -2.91 0.94
N CYS A 31 3.71 -2.01 0.05
CA CYS A 31 3.69 -2.22 -1.39
C CYS A 31 3.49 -0.89 -2.14
N TYR A 32 3.96 -0.86 -3.40
CA TYR A 32 3.98 0.31 -4.28
C TYR A 32 3.27 0.02 -5.59
N TRP A 33 2.59 1.03 -6.15
CA TRP A 33 1.91 0.93 -7.44
C TRP A 33 2.40 1.98 -8.41
N GLY A 34 2.87 1.50 -9.56
CA GLY A 34 3.14 2.31 -10.75
C GLY A 34 1.86 2.47 -11.57
N SER A 35 1.24 3.63 -11.49
CA SER A 35 0.07 4.04 -12.29
C SER A 35 0.46 4.54 -13.70
N ARG A 36 1.73 4.93 -13.87
CA ARG A 36 2.23 5.71 -15.00
C ARG A 36 2.01 5.12 -16.40
N MET A 37 1.66 3.84 -16.49
CA MET A 37 1.65 3.13 -17.78
C MET A 37 0.25 2.92 -18.38
N PHE A 38 -0.83 2.80 -17.60
CA PHE A 38 -2.12 2.38 -18.18
C PHE A 38 -3.38 2.90 -17.50
N LEU A 39 -3.38 3.08 -16.18
CA LEU A 39 -4.62 3.31 -15.43
C LEU A 39 -4.38 4.26 -14.28
N ASP A 40 -5.16 5.34 -14.28
CA ASP A 40 -5.29 6.16 -13.08
C ASP A 40 -6.20 5.45 -12.08
N HIS A 41 -5.58 4.74 -11.13
CA HIS A 41 -6.30 4.06 -10.06
C HIS A 41 -6.81 5.00 -8.97
N ARG A 42 -6.38 6.27 -8.98
CA ARG A 42 -6.50 7.15 -7.82
C ARG A 42 -7.95 7.44 -7.47
N ALA A 43 -8.76 7.81 -8.46
CA ALA A 43 -10.16 8.15 -8.24
C ALA A 43 -10.91 7.02 -7.53
N THR A 44 -10.81 5.79 -8.04
CA THR A 44 -11.45 4.61 -7.46
C THR A 44 -10.93 4.30 -6.05
N ILE A 45 -9.62 4.42 -5.83
CA ILE A 45 -9.02 4.20 -4.50
C ILE A 45 -9.54 5.23 -3.49
N ILE A 46 -9.67 6.49 -3.86
CA ILE A 46 -10.24 7.54 -3.01
C ILE A 46 -11.71 7.26 -2.69
N GLU A 47 -12.50 6.82 -3.68
CA GLU A 47 -13.89 6.40 -3.45
C GLU A 47 -13.97 5.26 -2.43
N ILE A 48 -13.09 4.26 -2.55
CA ILE A 48 -13.00 3.17 -1.58
C ILE A 48 -12.62 3.72 -0.20
N CYS A 49 -11.60 4.58 -0.09
CA CYS A 49 -11.20 5.17 1.19
C CYS A 49 -12.34 5.95 1.86
N ASN A 50 -13.05 6.79 1.10
CA ASN A 50 -14.18 7.59 1.58
C ASN A 50 -15.35 6.73 2.08
N LYS A 51 -15.58 5.57 1.48
CA LYS A 51 -16.63 4.63 1.92
C LYS A 51 -16.42 4.12 3.36
N TYR A 52 -15.18 4.06 3.84
CA TYR A 52 -14.82 3.53 5.15
C TYR A 52 -14.20 4.58 6.09
N SER A 53 -14.37 5.86 5.78
CA SER A 53 -13.80 6.96 6.52
C SER A 53 -14.90 7.95 6.90
N ASP A 54 -14.78 8.56 8.07
CA ASP A 54 -15.61 9.71 8.45
C ASP A 54 -15.10 11.01 7.78
N TYR A 55 -13.96 10.95 7.08
CA TYR A 55 -13.36 12.05 6.34
C TYR A 55 -13.61 11.91 4.85
N GLN A 56 -13.89 13.05 4.20
CA GLN A 56 -14.03 13.15 2.75
C GLN A 56 -12.69 13.54 2.11
N TYR A 57 -11.99 12.56 1.53
CA TYR A 57 -10.80 12.77 0.74
C TYR A 57 -11.14 13.14 -0.71
N SER A 58 -10.25 13.90 -1.33
CA SER A 58 -10.25 14.20 -2.77
C SER A 58 -9.11 13.44 -3.46
N VAL A 59 -9.11 13.44 -4.79
CA VAL A 59 -8.04 12.84 -5.61
C VAL A 59 -6.65 13.40 -5.22
N GLU A 60 -6.60 14.69 -4.87
CA GLU A 60 -5.40 15.43 -4.49
C GLU A 60 -4.99 15.25 -3.02
N SER A 61 -5.84 14.65 -2.18
CA SER A 61 -5.54 14.47 -0.76
C SER A 61 -4.31 13.57 -0.59
N ASP A 62 -3.33 14.00 0.20
CA ASP A 62 -2.11 13.24 0.43
C ASP A 62 -1.46 13.66 1.76
N PRO A 63 -1.18 12.73 2.71
CA PRO A 63 -1.53 11.31 2.67
C PRO A 63 -3.02 11.07 2.95
N VAL A 64 -3.49 9.89 2.57
CA VAL A 64 -4.85 9.40 2.89
C VAL A 64 -4.75 8.35 3.98
N ILE A 65 -5.42 8.54 5.12
CA ILE A 65 -5.48 7.52 6.17
C ILE A 65 -6.50 6.46 5.76
N VAL A 66 -6.13 5.19 5.90
CA VAL A 66 -6.91 4.09 5.34
C VAL A 66 -7.25 3.09 6.43
N SER A 67 -8.51 2.69 6.48
CA SER A 67 -8.93 1.59 7.35
C SER A 67 -8.52 0.24 6.76
N ARG A 68 -8.39 -0.77 7.62
CA ARG A 68 -8.11 -2.14 7.17
C ARG A 68 -9.18 -2.68 6.21
N SER A 69 -10.44 -2.31 6.42
CA SER A 69 -11.55 -2.68 5.52
C SER A 69 -11.39 -2.06 4.14
N ALA A 70 -11.01 -0.78 4.06
CA ALA A 70 -10.69 -0.13 2.79
C ALA A 70 -9.52 -0.82 2.08
N LEU A 71 -8.45 -1.20 2.81
CA LEU A 71 -7.32 -1.93 2.23
C LEU A 71 -7.72 -3.27 1.59
N ARG A 72 -8.65 -4.00 2.20
CA ARG A 72 -9.18 -5.25 1.60
C ARG A 72 -9.89 -4.99 0.27
N GLU A 73 -10.70 -3.94 0.19
CA GLU A 73 -11.41 -3.58 -1.04
C GLU A 73 -10.45 -3.03 -2.10
N ILE A 74 -9.44 -2.24 -1.70
CA ILE A 74 -8.35 -1.79 -2.57
C ILE A 74 -7.58 -2.98 -3.14
N CYS A 75 -7.22 -3.96 -2.30
CA CYS A 75 -6.54 -5.18 -2.73
C CYS A 75 -7.36 -5.93 -3.78
N ALA A 76 -8.66 -6.14 -3.53
CA ALA A 76 -9.55 -6.79 -4.48
C ALA A 76 -9.72 -6.01 -5.79
N TYR A 77 -9.81 -4.68 -5.71
CA TYR A 77 -9.86 -3.80 -6.89
C TYR A 77 -8.59 -3.92 -7.73
N ILE A 78 -7.42 -3.86 -7.10
CA ILE A 78 -6.13 -3.95 -7.78
C ILE A 78 -6.00 -5.31 -8.45
N PHE A 79 -6.31 -6.42 -7.77
CA PHE A 79 -6.30 -7.76 -8.39
C PHE A 79 -7.14 -7.84 -9.67
N ARG A 80 -8.29 -7.17 -9.70
CA ARG A 80 -9.15 -7.12 -10.90
C ARG A 80 -8.58 -6.26 -12.03
N ARG A 81 -7.66 -5.35 -11.73
CA ARG A 81 -7.03 -4.42 -12.69
C ARG A 81 -5.57 -4.75 -12.99
N CYS A 82 -5.02 -5.79 -12.35
CA CYS A 82 -3.70 -6.31 -12.62
C CYS A 82 -3.54 -6.83 -14.05
N CYS A 83 -4.61 -7.28 -14.70
CA CYS A 83 -4.58 -7.70 -16.10
C CYS A 83 -5.30 -6.66 -16.97
N ILE A 84 -4.64 -6.18 -18.01
CA ILE A 84 -5.18 -5.15 -18.90
C ILE A 84 -5.92 -5.84 -20.06
N SER A 85 -7.13 -5.38 -20.38
CA SER A 85 -7.85 -5.91 -21.55
C SER A 85 -7.20 -5.40 -22.84
N ASP A 86 -7.15 -6.23 -23.89
CA ASP A 86 -6.65 -5.83 -25.21
C ASP A 86 -7.34 -4.57 -25.76
N ASN A 87 -8.61 -4.35 -25.40
CA ASN A 87 -9.39 -3.16 -25.80
C ASN A 87 -8.93 -1.86 -25.13
N GLU A 88 -8.10 -1.95 -24.09
CA GLU A 88 -7.53 -0.81 -23.35
C GLU A 88 -6.12 -0.43 -23.85
N LEU A 89 -5.59 -1.18 -24.83
CA LEU A 89 -4.29 -0.93 -25.44
C LEU A 89 -4.48 -0.02 -26.68
N ILE A 90 -3.89 1.17 -26.66
CA ILE A 90 -4.13 2.21 -27.67
C ILE A 90 -2.95 2.30 -28.65
N ASN A 91 -1.72 2.02 -28.20
CA ASN A 91 -0.48 2.15 -28.98
C ASN A 91 0.30 0.83 -29.07
N GLU A 92 1.14 0.66 -30.09
CA GLU A 92 1.98 -0.55 -30.23
C GLU A 92 2.99 -0.72 -29.07
N ASN A 93 3.49 0.37 -28.50
CA ASN A 93 4.38 0.34 -27.34
C ASN A 93 3.67 -0.15 -26.06
N ASP A 94 2.34 -0.02 -25.98
CA ASP A 94 1.53 -0.44 -24.82
C ASP A 94 1.65 -1.95 -24.58
N TRP A 95 1.89 -2.74 -25.63
CA TRP A 95 2.09 -4.17 -25.51
C TRP A 95 3.37 -4.54 -24.74
N GLN A 96 4.46 -3.78 -24.93
CA GLN A 96 5.72 -4.04 -24.23
C GLN A 96 5.63 -3.64 -22.75
N TRP A 97 4.93 -2.55 -22.46
CA TRP A 97 4.75 -2.07 -21.09
C TRP A 97 3.72 -2.91 -20.31
N ARG A 98 2.77 -3.56 -21.00
CA ARG A 98 1.74 -4.40 -20.39
C ARG A 98 2.34 -5.53 -19.58
N GLU A 99 3.23 -6.34 -20.15
CA GLU A 99 3.77 -7.51 -19.43
C GLU A 99 4.47 -7.10 -18.13
N CYS A 100 5.32 -6.07 -18.19
CA CYS A 100 5.97 -5.54 -16.99
C CYS A 100 4.95 -4.98 -15.98
N TYR A 101 3.91 -4.28 -16.45
CA TYR A 101 2.85 -3.76 -15.60
C TYR A 101 2.08 -4.91 -14.91
N GLU A 102 1.63 -5.91 -15.65
CA GLU A 102 0.83 -7.01 -15.11
C GLU A 102 1.64 -7.79 -14.07
N ILE A 103 2.88 -8.17 -14.39
CA ILE A 103 3.77 -8.88 -13.45
C ILE A 103 3.99 -8.07 -12.17
N THR A 104 4.33 -6.80 -12.29
CA THR A 104 4.64 -5.94 -11.12
C THR A 104 3.39 -5.75 -10.26
N ASN A 105 2.23 -5.46 -10.87
CA ASN A 105 1.02 -5.20 -10.11
C ASN A 105 0.46 -6.47 -9.46
N ILE A 106 0.59 -7.63 -10.10
CA ILE A 106 0.24 -8.92 -9.49
C ILE A 106 1.08 -9.17 -8.24
N ASP A 107 2.41 -8.98 -8.32
CA ASP A 107 3.30 -9.16 -7.16
C ASP A 107 2.93 -8.21 -6.02
N MET A 108 2.61 -6.95 -6.32
CA MET A 108 2.20 -5.96 -5.31
C MET A 108 0.83 -6.27 -4.69
N ALA A 109 -0.11 -6.77 -5.48
CA ALA A 109 -1.41 -7.23 -4.99
C ALA A 109 -1.27 -8.44 -4.07
N ILE A 110 -0.41 -9.41 -4.42
CA ILE A 110 -0.09 -10.58 -3.59
C ILE A 110 0.56 -10.13 -2.27
N LYS A 111 1.55 -9.23 -2.32
CA LYS A 111 2.17 -8.66 -1.11
C LYS A 111 1.15 -8.03 -0.16
N LEU A 112 0.23 -7.23 -0.69
CA LEU A 112 -0.84 -6.62 0.12
C LEU A 112 -1.78 -7.68 0.71
N HIS A 113 -2.16 -8.69 -0.09
CA HIS A 113 -3.00 -9.79 0.37
C HIS A 113 -2.35 -10.57 1.51
N ASP A 114 -1.10 -10.99 1.35
CA ASP A 114 -0.38 -11.80 2.34
C ASP A 114 -0.14 -11.01 3.63
N PHE A 115 0.08 -9.70 3.50
CA PHE A 115 0.12 -8.78 4.63
C PHE A 115 -1.24 -8.71 5.35
N LEU A 116 -2.36 -8.57 4.62
CA LEU A 116 -3.70 -8.55 5.22
C LEU A 116 -4.05 -9.87 5.91
N VAL A 117 -3.63 -11.00 5.35
CA VAL A 117 -3.76 -12.33 5.97
C VAL A 117 -2.92 -12.41 7.25
N SER A 118 -1.67 -11.93 7.22
CA SER A 118 -0.81 -11.87 8.40
C SER A 118 -1.44 -11.10 9.55
N LEU A 119 -2.07 -9.96 9.25
CA LEU A 119 -2.82 -9.20 10.25
C LEU A 119 -4.04 -9.97 10.79
N ASP A 120 -4.67 -10.85 10.00
CA ASP A 120 -5.79 -11.68 10.47
C ASP A 120 -5.31 -12.75 11.44
N TYR A 121 -4.14 -13.34 11.17
CA TYR A 121 -3.51 -14.24 12.12
C TYR A 121 -3.17 -13.54 13.44
N ILE A 122 -2.64 -12.32 13.40
CA ILE A 122 -2.40 -11.53 14.63
C ILE A 122 -3.72 -11.28 15.37
N GLU A 123 -4.75 -10.80 14.66
CA GLU A 123 -6.05 -10.45 15.26
C GLU A 123 -6.75 -11.65 15.89
N PHE A 124 -6.73 -12.83 15.25
CA PHE A 124 -7.50 -13.98 15.72
C PHE A 124 -6.68 -15.01 16.49
N LYS A 125 -5.35 -15.02 16.36
CA LYS A 125 -4.45 -16.02 16.96
C LYS A 125 -3.36 -15.44 17.85
N ASN A 126 -3.24 -14.12 17.94
CA ASN A 126 -2.21 -13.44 18.73
C ASN A 126 -0.79 -13.98 18.49
N THR A 127 -0.45 -14.22 17.22
CA THR A 127 0.82 -14.83 16.82
C THR A 127 1.51 -13.93 15.81
N ASP A 128 2.80 -13.61 16.01
CA ASP A 128 3.58 -12.92 15.00
C ASP A 128 3.79 -13.83 13.79
N THR A 129 3.58 -13.29 12.60
CA THR A 129 3.75 -13.99 11.32
C THR A 129 5.06 -13.61 10.63
N GLY A 130 6.01 -13.03 11.38
CA GLY A 130 7.27 -12.48 10.87
C GLY A 130 7.17 -11.02 10.45
N LEU A 131 6.08 -10.32 10.80
CA LEU A 131 5.92 -8.88 10.54
C LEU A 131 6.80 -8.06 11.48
N ALA A 132 7.07 -8.55 12.69
CA ALA A 132 7.94 -7.87 13.66
C ALA A 132 9.34 -7.58 13.08
N GLY A 133 9.94 -8.58 12.43
CA GLY A 133 11.24 -8.44 11.76
C GLY A 133 11.23 -7.45 10.59
N GLN A 134 10.09 -7.28 9.95
CA GLN A 134 9.93 -6.39 8.80
C GLN A 134 9.69 -4.94 9.22
N PHE A 135 8.90 -4.69 10.27
CA PHE A 135 8.45 -3.33 10.62
C PHE A 135 9.19 -2.71 11.81
N ILE A 136 9.68 -3.52 12.75
CA ILE A 136 10.26 -3.06 14.02
C ILE A 136 11.77 -3.23 13.97
N SER A 137 12.51 -2.12 13.88
CA SER A 137 13.98 -2.13 13.84
C SER A 137 14.61 -2.32 15.21
N ASP A 138 13.94 -1.86 16.28
CA ASP A 138 14.42 -2.00 17.66
C ASP A 138 14.26 -3.45 18.15
N PRO A 139 15.35 -4.14 18.51
CA PRO A 139 15.29 -5.54 18.93
C PRO A 139 14.45 -5.77 20.19
N GLN A 140 14.46 -4.85 21.15
CA GLN A 140 13.69 -5.00 22.40
C GLN A 140 12.19 -4.84 22.12
N LYS A 141 11.81 -3.82 21.36
CA LYS A 141 10.41 -3.63 20.94
C LYS A 141 9.92 -4.79 20.09
N ARG A 142 10.80 -5.37 19.26
CA ARG A 142 10.47 -6.55 18.46
C ARG A 142 10.11 -7.75 19.32
N VAL A 143 10.93 -8.05 20.34
CA VAL A 143 10.65 -9.14 21.29
C VAL A 143 9.33 -8.91 22.03
N LEU A 144 9.05 -7.67 22.45
CA LEU A 144 7.78 -7.32 23.10
C LEU A 144 6.58 -7.53 22.15
N PHE A 145 6.72 -7.15 20.88
CA PHE A 145 5.71 -7.40 19.86
C PHE A 145 5.49 -8.90 19.62
N GLU A 146 6.54 -9.68 19.46
CA GLU A 146 6.46 -11.13 19.23
C GLU A 146 5.77 -11.87 20.39
N GLN A 147 5.91 -11.38 21.63
CA GLN A 147 5.25 -11.94 22.80
C GLN A 147 3.73 -11.72 22.83
N ASN A 148 3.25 -10.57 22.33
CA ASN A 148 1.84 -10.24 22.33
C ASN A 148 1.49 -9.19 21.25
N PRO A 149 1.41 -9.58 19.97
CA PRO A 149 1.21 -8.64 18.87
C PRO A 149 -0.17 -7.95 18.92
N GLN A 150 -1.16 -8.51 19.61
CA GLN A 150 -2.47 -7.87 19.82
C GLN A 150 -2.43 -6.63 20.71
N ASN A 151 -1.36 -6.41 21.49
CA ASN A 151 -1.18 -5.16 22.24
C ASN A 151 -0.88 -3.95 21.34
N TYR A 152 -0.70 -4.18 20.04
CA TYR A 152 -0.34 -3.17 19.08
C TYR A 152 -1.47 -2.89 18.10
N GLU A 153 -1.54 -1.63 17.65
CA GLU A 153 -2.44 -1.14 16.62
C GLU A 153 -1.64 -0.87 15.35
N TRP A 154 -2.23 -1.25 14.22
CA TRP A 154 -1.70 -0.96 12.90
C TRP A 154 -2.47 0.21 12.29
N GLU A 155 -1.74 1.26 11.93
CA GLU A 155 -2.30 2.40 11.20
C GLU A 155 -1.78 2.38 9.76
N PHE A 156 -2.67 2.65 8.80
CA PHE A 156 -2.34 2.59 7.38
C PHE A 156 -2.54 3.93 6.71
N ARG A 157 -1.73 4.18 5.69
CA ARG A 157 -1.91 5.33 4.81
C ARG A 157 -1.56 5.00 3.37
N ILE A 158 -2.11 5.79 2.47
CA ILE A 158 -1.65 5.89 1.08
C ILE A 158 -0.90 7.19 0.95
N ASP A 159 0.29 7.10 0.38
CA ASP A 159 1.23 8.21 0.17
C ASP A 159 1.57 8.27 -1.32
N ASN A 160 1.31 9.40 -1.97
CA ASN A 160 1.54 9.54 -3.40
C ASN A 160 3.02 9.79 -3.69
N HIS A 161 3.48 9.25 -4.80
CA HIS A 161 4.78 9.54 -5.38
C HIS A 161 4.56 10.32 -6.67
N TYR A 162 4.99 11.58 -6.70
CA TYR A 162 5.03 12.34 -7.94
C TYR A 162 6.20 11.83 -8.79
N SER A 163 5.93 10.90 -9.71
CA SER A 163 6.89 10.58 -10.76
C SER A 163 6.82 11.68 -11.83
N GLY A 164 7.55 12.77 -11.59
CA GLY A 164 7.74 13.80 -12.60
C GLY A 164 8.32 13.20 -13.88
N ASP A 165 7.82 13.63 -15.04
CA ASP A 165 8.51 13.45 -16.31
C ASP A 165 9.86 14.17 -16.22
N VAL A 166 10.94 13.42 -15.95
CA VAL A 166 12.24 13.81 -16.47
C VAL A 166 12.13 13.58 -17.97
N ILE A 167 11.63 14.60 -18.67
CA ILE A 167 11.79 14.73 -20.10
C ILE A 167 13.30 14.74 -20.31
N PHE A 168 13.87 13.64 -20.78
CA PHE A 168 15.20 13.66 -21.37
C PHE A 168 15.08 14.50 -22.64
N THR A 169 15.22 15.82 -22.49
CA THR A 169 15.49 16.68 -23.64
C THR A 169 16.88 16.29 -24.12
N THR A 170 16.95 15.52 -25.20
CA THR A 170 18.18 15.37 -25.97
C THR A 170 18.67 16.77 -26.35
N PRO A 171 19.94 17.13 -26.04
CA PRO A 171 20.50 18.38 -26.53
C PRO A 171 20.50 18.34 -28.06
N LYS A 172 20.03 19.44 -28.67
CA LYS A 172 20.21 19.70 -30.10
C LYS A 172 21.68 19.92 -30.43
#